data_AF-A0AAF0C4Z8-F1
#
_entry.id   AF-A0AAF0C4Z8-F1
#
_cell.length_a   1.000
_cell.length_b   1.000
_cell.length_c   1.000
_cell.angle_alpha   90.00
_cell.angle_beta   90.00
_cell.angle_gamma   90.00
#
_symmetry.space_group_name_H-M   'P 1'
#
loop_
_entity.id
_entity.type
_entity.pdbx_description
1 polymer ?
#
loop_
_entity_poly.entity_id
_entity_poly.type
_entity_poly.pdbx_seq_one_letter_code
_entity_poly.pdbx_strand_id
1 'polypeptide(L)'
;MRALSFKGDNLLSTKSLTLLLLFILGYGAASFQFSRAALETEINNYHKEILIASRLLEEYSNNCATNKQSNFSPYVEHATIKYELLLKKSEKFPYFMSGDFILDHEESAFEFNEKRELTHKAISLCKET
;
A
#
# COMPACT_ATOMS: atom_id res chain seq x y z
N MET A 1 -68.31 -11.92 18.24
CA MET A 1 -67.15 -11.08 17.87
C MET A 1 -65.96 -11.98 17.61
N ARG A 2 -65.44 -12.01 16.38
CA ARG A 2 -64.25 -12.82 16.02
C ARG A 2 -63.00 -12.03 16.41
N ALA A 3 -62.20 -12.57 17.32
CA ALA A 3 -60.84 -12.08 17.57
C ALA A 3 -59.96 -12.49 16.38
N LEU A 4 -59.47 -11.50 15.63
CA LEU A 4 -58.48 -11.72 14.57
C LEU A 4 -57.11 -11.92 15.23
N SER A 5 -56.53 -13.09 14.97
CA SER A 5 -55.19 -13.49 15.40
C SER A 5 -54.13 -12.70 14.62
N PHE A 6 -53.49 -11.73 15.30
CA PHE A 6 -52.38 -10.95 14.76
C PHE A 6 -51.05 -11.57 15.25
N LYS A 7 -50.61 -12.67 14.62
CA LYS A 7 -49.37 -13.36 15.02
C LYS A 7 -48.44 -13.76 13.85
N GLY A 8 -48.77 -13.36 12.62
CA GLY A 8 -48.04 -13.75 11.40
C GLY A 8 -46.94 -12.79 10.93
N ASP A 9 -47.07 -11.48 11.15
CA ASP A 9 -46.26 -10.49 10.42
C ASP A 9 -44.88 -10.20 11.05
N ASN A 10 -44.77 -10.33 12.38
CA ASN A 10 -43.53 -10.03 13.10
C ASN A 10 -42.41 -11.06 12.83
N LEU A 11 -42.75 -12.31 12.54
CA LEU A 11 -41.78 -13.38 12.29
C LEU A 11 -41.18 -13.31 10.88
N LEU A 12 -41.94 -12.82 9.89
CA LEU A 12 -41.46 -12.65 8.53
C LEU A 12 -40.59 -11.39 8.41
N SER A 13 -40.99 -10.30 9.07
CA SER A 13 -40.22 -9.04 9.13
C SER A 13 -38.86 -9.20 9.80
N THR A 14 -38.80 -9.91 10.93
CA THR A 14 -37.53 -10.18 11.65
C THR A 14 -36.56 -11.03 10.84
N LYS A 15 -37.03 -12.06 10.13
CA LYS A 15 -36.21 -12.90 9.23
C LYS A 15 -35.63 -12.11 8.05
N SER A 16 -36.45 -11.26 7.43
CA SER A 16 -36.00 -10.39 6.34
C SER A 16 -34.96 -9.36 6.81
N LEU A 17 -35.14 -8.81 8.02
CA LEU A 17 -34.16 -7.92 8.63
C LEU A 17 -32.85 -8.63 8.96
N THR A 18 -32.90 -9.87 9.48
CA THR A 18 -31.68 -10.64 9.75
C THR A 18 -30.93 -10.97 8.46
N LEU A 19 -31.65 -11.36 7.40
CA LEU A 19 -31.05 -11.63 6.09
C LEU A 19 -30.37 -10.38 5.51
N LEU A 20 -31.02 -9.22 5.62
CA LEU A 20 -30.47 -7.94 5.19
C LEU A 20 -29.21 -7.57 5.98
N LEU A 21 -29.22 -7.75 7.31
CA LEU A 21 -28.05 -7.50 8.15
C LEU A 21 -26.88 -8.42 7.79
N LEU A 22 -27.14 -9.72 7.57
CA LEU A 22 -26.13 -10.66 7.13
C LEU A 22 -25.56 -10.28 5.75
N PHE A 23 -26.40 -9.81 4.84
CA PHE A 23 -25.95 -9.33 3.53
C PHE A 23 -25.06 -8.10 3.65
N ILE A 24 -25.44 -7.11 4.47
CA ILE A 24 -24.64 -5.89 4.70
C ILE A 24 -23.31 -6.22 5.37
N LEU A 25 -23.32 -7.08 6.40
CA LEU A 25 -22.10 -7.53 7.08
C LEU A 25 -21.17 -8.32 6.14
N GLY A 26 -21.74 -9.21 5.33
CA GLY A 26 -21.00 -9.97 4.32
C GLY A 26 -20.38 -9.07 3.26
N TYR A 27 -21.13 -8.08 2.76
CA TYR A 27 -20.63 -7.09 1.82
C TYR A 27 -19.52 -6.23 2.43
N GLY A 28 -19.69 -5.77 3.67
CA GLY A 28 -18.68 -5.00 4.40
C GLY A 28 -17.39 -5.79 4.58
N ALA A 29 -17.49 -7.06 4.99
CA ALA A 29 -16.34 -7.95 5.13
C ALA A 29 -15.63 -8.21 3.80
N ALA A 30 -16.38 -8.50 2.72
CA ALA A 30 -15.81 -8.73 1.40
C ALA A 30 -15.12 -7.48 0.83
N SER A 31 -15.77 -6.32 0.96
CA SER A 31 -15.21 -5.02 0.54
C SER A 31 -13.94 -4.67 1.32
N PHE A 32 -13.93 -4.94 2.63
CA PHE A 32 -12.73 -4.79 3.47
C PHE A 32 -11.58 -5.68 2.99
N GLN A 33 -11.83 -6.98 2.81
CA GLN A 33 -10.79 -7.92 2.38
C GLN A 33 -10.24 -7.58 0.99
N PHE A 34 -11.11 -7.17 0.06
CA PHE A 34 -10.71 -6.72 -1.26
C PHE A 34 -9.82 -5.47 -1.19
N SER A 35 -10.22 -4.48 -0.40
CA SER A 35 -9.47 -3.22 -0.26
C SER A 35 -8.11 -3.45 0.40
N ARG A 36 -8.06 -4.35 1.39
CA ARG A 36 -6.81 -4.78 2.01
C ARG A 36 -5.89 -5.47 0.99
N ALA A 37 -6.38 -6.48 0.27
CA ALA A 37 -5.59 -7.19 -0.73
C ALA A 37 -5.08 -6.27 -1.86
N ALA A 38 -5.90 -5.30 -2.29
CA ALA A 38 -5.51 -4.30 -3.26
C ALA A 38 -4.37 -3.42 -2.73
N LEU A 39 -4.45 -2.96 -1.47
CA LEU A 39 -3.38 -2.18 -0.84
C LEU A 39 -2.10 -3.00 -0.69
N GLU A 40 -2.19 -4.25 -0.23
CA GLU A 40 -1.04 -5.17 -0.12
C GLU A 40 -0.34 -5.36 -1.47
N THR A 41 -1.12 -5.51 -2.53
CA THR A 41 -0.60 -5.60 -3.90
C THR A 41 0.09 -4.30 -4.32
N GLU A 42 -0.51 -3.14 -4.02
CA GLU A 42 0.07 -1.82 -4.34
C GLU A 42 1.41 -1.63 -3.60
N ILE A 43 1.47 -1.96 -2.30
CA ILE A 43 2.70 -1.89 -1.49
C ILE A 43 3.80 -2.76 -2.10
N ASN A 44 3.48 -4.03 -2.41
CA ASN A 44 4.43 -4.96 -3.02
C ASN A 44 4.92 -4.52 -4.40
N ASN A 45 4.05 -3.90 -5.21
CA ASN A 45 4.44 -3.36 -6.51
C ASN A 45 5.41 -2.19 -6.35
N TYR A 46 5.12 -1.24 -5.46
CA TYR A 46 6.01 -0.11 -5.20
C TYR A 46 7.35 -0.52 -4.58
N HIS A 47 7.36 -1.54 -3.71
CA HIS A 47 8.60 -2.12 -3.20
C HIS A 47 9.51 -2.59 -4.36
N LYS A 48 8.95 -3.30 -5.36
CA LYS A 48 9.69 -3.73 -6.56
C LYS A 48 10.11 -2.57 -7.44
N GLU A 49 9.24 -1.57 -7.63
CA GLU A 49 9.57 -0.38 -8.41
C GLU A 49 10.74 0.39 -7.80
N ILE A 50 10.76 0.60 -6.48
CA ILE A 50 11.88 1.27 -5.80
C ILE A 50 13.16 0.46 -5.95
N LEU A 51 13.10 -0.87 -5.84
CA LEU A 51 14.27 -1.73 -6.01
C LEU A 51 14.88 -1.56 -7.41
N ILE A 52 14.06 -1.53 -8.45
CA ILE A 52 14.49 -1.32 -9.84
C ILE A 52 15.04 0.10 -10.01
N ALA A 53 14.30 1.11 -9.55
CA ALA A 53 14.68 2.51 -9.66
C ALA A 53 16.02 2.78 -8.95
N SER A 54 16.21 2.22 -7.75
CA SER A 54 17.43 2.34 -6.96
C SER A 54 18.62 1.70 -7.66
N ARG A 55 18.44 0.53 -8.30
CA ARG A 55 19.49 -0.12 -9.10
C ARG A 55 19.87 0.72 -10.31
N LEU A 56 18.90 1.30 -11.01
CA LEU A 56 19.17 2.20 -12.15
C LEU A 56 19.89 3.47 -11.71
N LEU A 57 19.55 4.02 -10.54
CA LEU A 57 20.23 5.18 -9.97
C LEU A 57 21.68 4.85 -9.56
N GLU A 58 21.92 3.66 -9.02
CA GLU A 58 23.25 3.15 -8.69
C GLU A 58 24.10 2.88 -9.94
N GLU A 59 23.50 2.30 -10.99
CA GLU A 59 24.19 2.12 -12.27
C GLU A 59 24.58 3.49 -12.86
N TYR A 60 23.69 4.47 -12.76
CA TYR A 60 23.99 5.85 -13.15
C TYR A 60 25.09 6.47 -12.29
N SER A 61 25.06 6.32 -10.97
CA SER A 61 26.11 6.87 -10.10
C SER A 61 27.48 6.27 -10.39
N ASN A 62 27.54 4.98 -10.73
CA ASN A 62 28.79 4.30 -11.10
C ASN A 62 29.34 4.73 -12.48
N ASN A 63 28.47 5.18 -13.39
CA ASN A 63 28.83 5.55 -14.76
C ASN A 63 28.66 7.06 -15.05
N CYS A 64 28.43 7.87 -14.02
CA CYS A 64 28.09 9.28 -14.13
C CYS A 64 29.11 10.12 -14.92
N ALA A 65 30.40 9.74 -14.90
CA ALA A 65 31.47 10.43 -15.62
C ALA A 65 31.42 10.18 -17.14
N THR A 66 30.85 9.05 -17.57
CA THR A 66 30.80 8.62 -18.98
C THR A 66 29.40 8.79 -19.58
N ASN A 67 28.34 8.69 -18.78
CA ASN A 67 26.96 8.69 -19.25
C ASN A 67 26.12 9.79 -18.57
N LYS A 68 25.98 10.96 -19.24
CA LYS A 68 25.29 12.14 -18.70
C LYS A 68 23.76 12.11 -18.83
N GLN A 69 23.17 11.09 -19.46
CA GLN A 69 21.78 11.14 -19.96
C GLN A 69 20.71 10.42 -19.12
N SER A 70 21.00 9.96 -17.90
CA SER A 70 20.02 9.12 -17.17
C SER A 70 19.91 9.45 -15.68
N ASN A 71 19.41 10.64 -15.35
CA ASN A 71 19.12 10.99 -13.96
C ASN A 71 17.80 10.35 -13.49
N PHE A 72 17.89 9.19 -12.83
CA PHE A 72 16.74 8.49 -12.25
C PHE A 72 16.32 9.02 -10.87
N SER A 73 17.02 10.01 -10.32
CA SER A 73 16.79 10.41 -8.93
C SER A 73 15.37 10.93 -8.67
N PRO A 74 14.72 11.72 -9.57
CA PRO A 74 13.34 12.13 -9.36
C PRO A 74 12.36 10.96 -9.33
N TYR A 75 12.64 9.90 -10.10
CA TYR A 75 11.80 8.71 -10.12
C TYR A 75 11.97 7.88 -8.84
N VAL A 76 13.21 7.71 -8.35
CA VAL A 76 13.46 7.07 -7.05
C VAL A 76 12.77 7.82 -5.92
N GLU A 77 12.90 9.16 -5.87
CA GLU A 77 12.25 9.99 -4.86
C GLU A 77 10.72 9.83 -4.88
N HIS A 78 10.11 9.90 -6.07
CA HIS A 78 8.67 9.70 -6.23
C HIS A 78 8.22 8.32 -5.73
N ALA A 79 8.92 7.26 -6.14
CA ALA A 79 8.58 5.90 -5.77
C ALA A 79 8.70 5.70 -4.25
N THR A 80 9.76 6.20 -3.62
CA THR A 80 9.97 6.14 -2.17
C THR A 80 8.85 6.84 -1.39
N ILE A 81 8.52 8.10 -1.74
CA ILE A 81 7.45 8.86 -1.07
C ILE A 81 6.11 8.13 -1.17
N LYS A 82 5.81 7.60 -2.37
CA LYS A 82 4.55 6.92 -2.63
C LYS A 82 4.46 5.60 -1.85
N TYR A 83 5.55 4.85 -1.75
CA TYR A 83 5.63 3.63 -0.96
C TYR A 83 5.41 3.89 0.54
N GLU A 84 6.11 4.86 1.14
CA GLU A 84 5.91 5.27 2.54
C GLU A 84 4.47 5.67 2.83
N LEU A 85 3.82 6.40 1.91
CA LEU A 85 2.42 6.77 2.04
C LEU A 85 1.49 5.54 2.05
N LEU A 86 1.82 4.49 1.32
CA LEU A 86 1.06 3.23 1.33
C LEU A 86 1.27 2.47 2.64
N LEU A 87 2.48 2.43 3.18
CA LEU A 87 2.76 1.82 4.50
C LEU A 87 1.95 2.50 5.61
N LYS A 88 1.96 3.84 5.61
CA LYS A 88 1.15 4.63 6.56
C LYS A 88 -0.36 4.42 6.39
N LYS A 89 -0.82 4.06 5.19
CA LYS A 89 -2.23 3.67 4.99
C LYS A 89 -2.50 2.31 5.62
N SER A 90 -1.60 1.34 5.47
CA SER A 90 -1.76 -0.01 6.02
C SER A 90 -1.71 -0.09 7.55
N GLU A 91 -1.10 0.88 8.23
CA GLU A 91 -1.14 0.98 9.70
C GLU A 91 -2.51 1.42 10.25
N LYS A 92 -3.35 2.06 9.42
CA LYS A 92 -4.62 2.64 9.86
C LYS A 92 -5.77 1.66 9.66
N PHE A 93 -6.74 1.68 10.58
CA PHE A 93 -8.07 1.12 10.31
C PHE A 93 -8.71 1.90 9.14
N PRO A 94 -9.30 1.28 8.09
CA PRO A 94 -9.67 -0.13 7.88
C PRO A 94 -8.68 -0.97 7.06
N TYR A 95 -7.40 -0.63 7.02
CA TYR A 95 -6.40 -1.28 6.17
C TYR A 95 -5.34 -2.05 6.94
N PHE A 96 -5.63 -2.35 8.21
CA PHE A 96 -4.72 -3.04 9.13
C PHE A 96 -4.13 -4.31 8.49
N MET A 97 -2.82 -4.32 8.34
CA MET A 97 -2.01 -5.46 7.94
C MET A 97 -1.38 -6.13 9.17
N SER A 98 -0.85 -7.34 9.01
CA SER A 98 -0.05 -7.98 10.05
C SER A 98 1.15 -7.11 10.43
N GLY A 99 1.51 -7.08 11.71
CA GLY A 99 2.66 -6.32 12.20
C GLY A 99 3.95 -6.67 11.46
N ASP A 100 4.21 -7.96 11.21
CA ASP A 100 5.40 -8.42 10.48
C ASP A 100 5.48 -7.82 9.07
N PHE A 101 4.36 -7.79 8.34
CA PHE A 101 4.29 -7.18 7.02
C PHE A 101 4.65 -5.68 7.07
N ILE A 102 4.12 -4.95 8.05
CA ILE A 102 4.44 -3.52 8.19
C ILE A 102 5.93 -3.34 8.50
N LEU A 103 6.46 -4.09 9.45
CA LEU A 103 7.86 -4.00 9.88
C LEU A 103 8.84 -4.31 8.75
N ASP A 104 8.62 -5.42 8.02
CA ASP A 104 9.47 -5.80 6.89
C ASP A 104 9.53 -4.70 5.81
N HIS A 105 8.37 -4.09 5.54
CA HIS A 105 8.27 -3.05 4.53
C HIS A 105 8.80 -1.69 5.01
N GLU A 106 8.67 -1.36 6.30
CA GLU A 106 9.28 -0.18 6.93
C GLU A 106 10.81 -0.28 6.95
N GLU A 107 11.35 -1.44 7.30
CA GLU A 107 12.79 -1.71 7.24
C GLU A 107 13.30 -1.53 5.80
N SER A 108 12.60 -2.09 4.83
CA SER A 108 12.91 -1.89 3.41
C SER A 108 12.87 -0.40 3.00
N ALA A 109 11.88 0.36 3.47
CA ALA A 109 11.77 1.79 3.18
C ALA A 109 12.94 2.57 3.77
N PHE A 110 13.38 2.22 4.99
CA PHE A 110 14.54 2.80 5.64
C PHE A 110 15.82 2.52 4.84
N GLU A 111 16.07 1.26 4.46
CA GLU A 111 17.23 0.88 3.64
C GLU A 111 17.26 1.63 2.29
N PHE A 112 16.10 1.76 1.64
CA PHE A 112 16.01 2.50 0.38
C PHE A 112 16.35 3.98 0.55
N ASN A 113 15.88 4.62 1.61
CA ASN A 113 16.24 6.01 1.90
C ASN A 113 17.73 6.18 2.14
N GLU A 114 18.34 5.31 2.95
CA GLU A 114 19.79 5.36 3.20
C GLU A 114 20.59 5.20 1.90
N LYS A 115 20.24 4.19 1.09
CA LYS A 115 20.89 3.95 -0.20
C LYS A 115 20.69 5.11 -1.17
N ARG A 116 19.51 5.72 -1.20
CA ARG A 116 19.20 6.90 -2.02
C ARG A 116 20.15 8.05 -1.67
N GLU A 117 20.26 8.42 -0.40
CA GLU A 117 21.13 9.51 0.07
C GLU A 117 22.60 9.28 -0.30
N LEU A 118 23.10 8.05 -0.09
CA LEU A 118 24.46 7.68 -0.49
C LEU A 118 24.68 7.82 -2.00
N THR A 119 23.71 7.38 -2.80
CA THR A 119 23.80 7.41 -4.26
C THR A 119 23.74 8.85 -4.78
N HIS A 120 22.91 9.71 -4.19
CA HIS A 120 22.90 11.14 -4.52
C HIS A 120 24.22 11.82 -4.23
N LYS A 121 24.84 11.51 -3.08
CA LYS A 121 26.16 12.04 -2.74
C LYS A 121 27.23 11.59 -3.73
N ALA A 122 27.17 10.35 -4.21
CA ALA A 122 28.07 9.89 -5.27
C ALA A 122 27.84 10.67 -6.58
N ILE A 123 26.58 10.86 -6.99
CA ILE A 123 26.23 11.62 -8.20
C ILE A 123 26.66 13.09 -8.12
N SER A 124 26.56 13.74 -6.95
CA SER A 124 26.97 15.13 -6.80
C SER A 124 28.47 15.31 -7.02
N LEU A 125 29.30 14.35 -6.55
CA LEU A 125 30.74 14.36 -6.79
C LEU A 125 31.07 14.27 -8.29
N CYS A 126 30.27 13.54 -9.06
CA CYS A 126 30.45 13.46 -10.52
C CYS A 126 30.11 14.76 -11.27
N LYS A 127 29.32 15.66 -10.68
CA LYS A 127 29.00 16.96 -11.28
C LYS A 127 30.13 17.98 -11.07
N GLU A 128 30.99 17.74 -10.09
CA GLU A 128 32.12 18.61 -9.75
C GLU A 128 33.41 18.26 -10.52
N THR A 129 33.42 17.14 -11.23
CA THR A 129 34.47 16.69 -12.17
C THR A 129 34.13 16.98 -13.63
#